data_AF-A0AAW8QPG3-F1
#
_entry.id   AF-A0AAW8QPG3-F1
#
_cell.length_a   1.000
_cell.length_b   1.000
_cell.length_c   1.000
_cell.angle_alpha   90.00
_cell.angle_beta   90.00
_cell.angle_gamma   90.00
#
_symmetry.space_group_name_H-M   'P 1'
#
loop_
_entity.id
_entity.type
_entity.pdbx_description
1 polymer ?
#
loop_
_entity_poly.entity_id
_entity_poly.type
_entity_poly.pdbx_seq_one_letter_code
_entity_poly.pdbx_strand_id
1 'polypeptide(L)'
;MDNYKTLEYLEPQADGTFKFIESGNPTNGNQLIEIPEGAQIAYYFGAEYNHISFYKKVGKTVFVINPNYKDWKETSYKSIDEVPYQYVEGFVVWQRPTQDQGLISGAEAMIAALDDKEVEYRWVDGSCNWRPFNDEDWSVEDLKSGTYSFRLKPQTIKLELEIPAPYKAKIGGRDDTSFVLNVGRHQYLYQNEDDYTKARNALEAAFDAALGGNNS
;
A
#
# COMPACT_ATOMS: atom_id res chain seq x y z
N MET A 1 -35.99 -4.12 -2.69
CA MET A 1 -35.08 -2.98 -2.46
C MET A 1 -34.04 -3.07 -3.54
N ASP A 2 -34.05 -2.11 -4.47
CA ASP A 2 -33.07 -2.06 -5.56
C ASP A 2 -31.69 -1.78 -4.95
N ASN A 3 -30.75 -2.71 -5.18
CA ASN A 3 -29.35 -2.53 -4.83
C ASN A 3 -28.80 -1.37 -5.67
N TYR A 4 -28.80 -0.15 -5.13
CA TYR A 4 -28.00 0.93 -5.68
C TYR A 4 -26.54 0.51 -5.57
N LYS A 5 -26.02 -0.06 -6.66
CA LYS A 5 -24.61 -0.42 -6.80
C LYS A 5 -23.81 0.88 -6.79
N THR A 6 -23.05 1.12 -5.72
CA THR A 6 -22.09 2.22 -5.68
C THR A 6 -21.10 2.01 -6.82
N LEU A 7 -21.06 2.94 -7.76
CA LEU A 7 -20.07 2.93 -8.83
C LEU A 7 -18.80 3.63 -8.33
N GLU A 8 -17.67 3.06 -8.70
CA GLU A 8 -16.34 3.48 -8.28
C GLU A 8 -15.60 4.06 -9.48
N TYR A 9 -14.95 5.21 -9.30
CA TYR A 9 -14.28 5.93 -10.37
C TYR A 9 -12.89 6.40 -9.96
N LEU A 10 -12.01 6.54 -10.96
CA LEU A 10 -10.78 7.30 -10.88
C LEU A 10 -10.94 8.61 -11.66
N GLU A 11 -10.72 9.73 -10.98
CA GLU A 11 -10.67 11.06 -11.56
C GLU A 11 -9.23 11.46 -11.87
N PRO A 12 -8.85 11.64 -13.15
CA PRO A 12 -7.54 12.15 -13.53
C PRO A 12 -7.35 13.59 -13.01
N GLN A 13 -6.18 13.86 -12.47
CA GLN A 13 -5.78 15.18 -11.97
C GLN A 13 -4.82 15.87 -12.95
N ALA A 14 -4.70 17.19 -12.85
CA ALA A 14 -3.87 17.99 -13.76
C ALA A 14 -2.37 17.68 -13.66
N ASP A 15 -1.92 17.12 -12.53
CA ASP A 15 -0.54 16.71 -12.26
C ASP A 15 -0.22 15.28 -12.75
N GLY A 16 -1.18 14.62 -13.43
CA GLY A 16 -1.05 13.24 -13.89
C GLY A 16 -1.35 12.19 -12.82
N THR A 17 -1.80 12.60 -11.63
CA THR A 17 -2.26 11.68 -10.59
C THR A 17 -3.74 11.31 -10.77
N PHE A 18 -4.23 10.39 -9.94
CA PHE A 18 -5.62 9.93 -9.97
C PHE A 18 -6.22 10.02 -8.58
N LYS A 19 -7.47 10.48 -8.50
CA LYS A 19 -8.25 10.57 -7.26
C LYS A 19 -9.41 9.58 -7.30
N PHE A 20 -9.54 8.76 -6.26
CA PHE A 20 -10.67 7.84 -6.11
C PHE A 20 -11.94 8.59 -5.72
N ILE A 21 -13.07 8.22 -6.34
CA ILE A 21 -14.40 8.78 -6.08
C ILE A 21 -15.42 7.65 -6.00
N GLU A 22 -16.15 7.55 -4.88
CA GLU A 22 -17.38 6.78 -4.76
C GLU A 22 -18.57 7.69 -5.08
N SER A 23 -19.33 7.40 -6.13
CA SER A 23 -20.48 8.24 -6.48
C SER A 23 -21.58 7.48 -7.21
N GLY A 24 -22.84 7.83 -6.90
CA GLY A 24 -24.02 7.45 -7.68
C GLY A 24 -24.34 8.41 -8.82
N ASN A 25 -23.62 9.53 -8.95
CA ASN A 25 -23.75 10.47 -10.07
C ASN A 25 -22.56 11.45 -10.10
N PRO A 26 -21.55 11.25 -10.95
CA PRO A 26 -20.48 12.22 -11.08
C PRO A 26 -20.97 13.49 -11.78
N THR A 27 -20.90 14.64 -11.11
CA THR A 27 -21.13 15.94 -11.74
C THR A 27 -20.06 16.23 -12.79
N ASN A 28 -20.53 16.29 -14.05
CA ASN A 28 -19.89 16.68 -15.31
C ASN A 28 -18.53 17.42 -15.24
N GLY A 29 -17.55 16.89 -16.00
CA GLY A 29 -16.46 17.70 -16.55
C GLY A 29 -15.21 16.93 -16.95
N ASN A 30 -14.79 15.96 -16.13
CA ASN A 30 -13.54 15.22 -16.32
C ASN A 30 -13.79 13.82 -16.89
N GLN A 31 -12.86 13.31 -17.71
CA GLN A 31 -12.87 11.93 -18.21
C GLN A 31 -12.65 10.96 -17.05
N LEU A 32 -13.73 10.64 -16.32
CA LEU A 32 -13.69 9.65 -15.26
C LEU A 32 -13.44 8.27 -15.85
N ILE A 33 -12.60 7.50 -15.17
CA ILE A 33 -12.32 6.12 -15.53
C ILE A 33 -13.10 5.25 -14.55
N GLU A 34 -14.13 4.58 -15.05
CA GLU A 34 -14.90 3.61 -14.27
C GLU A 34 -14.00 2.46 -13.85
N ILE A 35 -14.03 2.11 -12.57
CA ILE A 35 -13.33 0.97 -12.03
C ILE A 35 -14.17 -0.28 -12.34
N PRO A 36 -13.66 -1.23 -13.16
CA PRO A 36 -14.42 -2.42 -13.51
C PRO A 36 -14.77 -3.26 -12.27
N GLU A 37 -15.96 -3.86 -12.28
CA GLU A 37 -16.40 -4.70 -11.17
C GLU A 37 -15.38 -5.80 -10.82
N GLY A 38 -15.05 -5.87 -9.53
CA GLY A 38 -14.09 -6.83 -9.00
C GLY A 38 -12.63 -6.48 -9.25
N ALA A 39 -12.31 -5.34 -9.89
CA ALA A 39 -10.94 -4.85 -9.97
C ALA A 39 -10.37 -4.62 -8.57
N GLN A 40 -9.18 -5.12 -8.32
CA GLN A 40 -8.44 -5.00 -7.07
C GLN A 40 -7.26 -4.03 -7.18
N ILE A 41 -6.73 -3.81 -8.39
CA ILE A 41 -5.63 -2.89 -8.65
C ILE A 41 -5.90 -2.18 -9.97
N ALA A 42 -5.54 -0.90 -10.03
CA ALA A 42 -5.39 -0.12 -11.25
C ALA A 42 -3.92 0.29 -11.39
N TYR A 43 -3.34 -0.02 -12.53
CA TYR A 43 -1.93 0.22 -12.83
C TYR A 43 -1.83 1.07 -14.10
N TYR A 44 -1.12 2.18 -14.00
CA TYR A 44 -0.85 3.07 -15.12
C TYR A 44 0.46 2.68 -15.80
N PHE A 45 0.44 2.56 -17.13
CA PHE A 45 1.62 2.27 -17.96
C PHE A 45 2.00 3.51 -18.78
N GLY A 46 3.10 4.18 -18.41
CA GLY A 46 3.56 5.43 -19.03
C GLY A 46 4.49 5.28 -20.24
N ALA A 47 5.38 4.27 -20.26
CA ALA A 47 6.44 4.16 -21.30
C ALA A 47 5.93 3.99 -22.73
N GLU A 48 5.00 3.06 -22.96
CA GLU A 48 4.68 2.61 -24.32
C GLU A 48 3.24 2.90 -24.75
N TYR A 49 2.32 3.12 -23.81
CA TYR A 49 0.90 3.02 -24.13
C TYR A 49 -0.03 4.02 -23.41
N ASN A 50 0.48 4.82 -22.47
CA ASN A 50 -0.25 5.86 -21.73
C ASN A 50 -1.68 5.44 -21.33
N HIS A 51 -1.82 4.31 -20.63
CA HIS A 51 -3.13 3.75 -20.29
C HIS A 51 -3.17 3.10 -18.92
N ILE A 52 -4.39 2.90 -18.40
CA ILE A 52 -4.63 2.20 -17.14
C ILE A 52 -5.16 0.80 -17.43
N SER A 53 -4.52 -0.21 -16.84
CA SER A 53 -5.04 -1.57 -16.78
C SER A 53 -5.54 -1.89 -15.38
N PHE A 54 -6.59 -2.68 -15.28
CA PHE A 54 -7.13 -3.17 -14.01
C PHE A 54 -6.86 -4.65 -13.84
N TYR A 55 -6.56 -5.07 -12.61
CA TYR A 55 -6.26 -6.45 -12.27
C TYR A 55 -7.21 -6.97 -11.19
N LYS A 56 -7.54 -8.26 -11.25
CA LYS A 56 -8.27 -8.98 -10.21
C LYS A 56 -7.77 -10.41 -10.05
N LYS A 57 -7.99 -11.00 -8.89
CA LYS A 57 -7.75 -12.41 -8.60
C LYS A 57 -9.06 -13.16 -8.45
N VAL A 58 -9.17 -14.32 -9.10
CA VAL A 58 -10.28 -15.27 -8.93
C VAL A 58 -9.67 -16.62 -8.59
N GLY A 59 -9.85 -17.08 -7.35
CA GLY A 59 -9.19 -18.29 -6.86
C GLY A 59 -7.66 -18.15 -6.87
N LYS A 60 -6.98 -18.96 -7.70
CA LYS A 60 -5.51 -18.93 -7.89
C LYS A 60 -5.08 -18.18 -9.15
N THR A 61 -6.02 -17.67 -9.95
CA THR A 61 -5.74 -17.08 -11.25
C THR A 61 -5.88 -15.56 -11.22
N VAL A 62 -4.98 -14.86 -11.89
CA VAL A 62 -4.99 -13.40 -12.01
C VAL A 62 -5.47 -13.00 -13.41
N PHE A 63 -6.37 -12.02 -13.46
CA PHE A 63 -6.96 -11.50 -14.69
C PHE A 63 -6.65 -10.00 -14.84
N VAL A 64 -6.51 -9.54 -16.08
CA VAL A 64 -6.32 -8.14 -16.46
C VAL A 64 -7.41 -7.70 -17.43
N ILE A 65 -7.78 -6.43 -17.37
CA ILE A 65 -8.54 -5.72 -18.40
C ILE A 65 -7.79 -4.43 -18.72
N ASN A 66 -7.62 -4.11 -20.00
CA ASN A 66 -6.88 -2.92 -20.45
C ASN A 66 -7.71 -2.18 -21.52
N PRO A 67 -7.34 -0.96 -21.92
CA PRO A 67 -8.20 -0.19 -22.84
C PRO A 67 -8.27 -0.77 -24.25
N ASN A 68 -7.34 -1.66 -24.62
CA ASN A 68 -7.37 -2.40 -25.88
C ASN A 68 -8.33 -3.61 -25.83
N TYR A 69 -8.64 -4.13 -24.65
CA TYR A 69 -9.49 -5.30 -24.45
C TYR A 69 -10.57 -5.02 -23.41
N LYS A 70 -11.84 -4.97 -23.84
CA LYS A 70 -12.99 -4.72 -22.95
C LYS A 70 -13.42 -5.93 -22.12
N ASP A 71 -12.65 -7.02 -22.15
CA ASP A 71 -12.93 -8.26 -21.44
C ASP A 71 -11.76 -8.64 -20.54
N TRP A 72 -12.07 -9.29 -19.42
CA TRP A 72 -11.06 -9.89 -18.55
C TRP A 72 -10.28 -10.99 -19.28
N LYS A 73 -8.95 -10.88 -19.27
CA LYS A 73 -8.03 -11.88 -19.82
C LYS A 73 -7.13 -12.42 -18.72
N GLU A 74 -6.87 -13.72 -18.77
CA GLU A 74 -5.90 -14.36 -17.87
C GLU A 74 -4.50 -13.79 -18.12
N THR A 75 -3.78 -13.52 -17.03
CA THR A 75 -2.40 -13.04 -17.09
C THR A 75 -1.41 -14.17 -16.88
N SER A 76 -0.13 -13.92 -17.17
CA SER A 76 0.96 -14.82 -16.80
C SER A 76 1.36 -14.73 -15.32
N TYR A 77 0.85 -13.75 -14.56
CA TYR A 77 1.17 -13.56 -13.14
C TYR A 77 0.47 -14.61 -12.28
N LYS A 78 1.17 -15.17 -11.30
CA LYS A 78 0.62 -16.18 -10.38
C LYS A 78 -0.04 -15.56 -9.16
N SER A 79 0.31 -14.33 -8.84
CA SER A 79 -0.29 -13.56 -7.76
C SER A 79 -0.40 -12.09 -8.12
N ILE A 80 -1.27 -11.37 -7.41
CA ILE A 80 -1.40 -9.93 -7.61
C ILE A 80 -0.15 -9.19 -7.10
N ASP A 81 0.62 -9.81 -6.20
CA ASP A 81 1.86 -9.29 -5.65
C ASP A 81 3.02 -9.35 -6.65
N GLU A 82 2.91 -10.19 -7.68
CA GLU A 82 3.88 -10.30 -8.79
C GLU A 82 3.68 -9.23 -9.86
N VAL A 83 2.58 -8.48 -9.84
CA VAL A 83 2.35 -7.37 -10.78
C VAL A 83 3.47 -6.34 -10.54
N PRO A 84 4.27 -5.98 -11.56
CA PRO A 84 5.51 -5.24 -11.37
C PRO A 84 5.25 -3.81 -10.91
N TYR A 85 5.20 -3.59 -9.60
CA TYR A 85 4.93 -2.30 -8.97
C TYR A 85 5.97 -1.21 -9.32
N GLN A 86 7.16 -1.59 -9.80
CA GLN A 86 8.33 -0.71 -9.80
C GLN A 86 9.25 -0.83 -11.05
N TYR A 87 8.97 -1.73 -12.00
CA TYR A 87 9.96 -2.15 -13.01
C TYR A 87 9.70 -1.69 -14.46
N VAL A 88 8.58 -1.04 -14.72
CA VAL A 88 8.28 -0.34 -15.99
C VAL A 88 8.03 1.14 -15.66
N GLU A 89 8.04 2.04 -16.66
CA GLU A 89 7.65 3.47 -16.45
C GLU A 89 6.14 3.59 -16.15
N GLY A 90 5.67 2.84 -15.17
CA GLY A 90 4.30 2.72 -14.73
C GLY A 90 4.27 2.58 -13.22
N PHE A 91 3.10 2.80 -12.64
CA PHE A 91 2.91 2.78 -11.20
C PHE A 91 1.45 2.45 -10.87
N VAL A 92 1.23 1.99 -9.64
CA VAL A 92 -0.13 1.80 -9.12
C VAL A 92 -0.77 3.14 -8.88
N VAL A 93 -1.94 3.33 -9.46
CA VAL A 93 -2.75 4.54 -9.29
C VAL A 93 -3.90 4.32 -8.33
N TRP A 94 -4.28 3.06 -8.13
CA TRP A 94 -5.28 2.68 -7.15
C TRP A 94 -5.13 1.20 -6.79
N GLN A 95 -5.35 0.90 -5.53
CA GLN A 95 -5.53 -0.46 -5.06
C GLN A 95 -6.83 -0.46 -4.29
N ARG A 96 -7.72 -1.40 -4.63
CA ARG A 96 -8.91 -1.65 -3.83
C ARG A 96 -8.42 -1.85 -2.41
N PRO A 97 -8.97 -1.12 -1.43
CA PRO A 97 -8.70 -1.41 -0.04
C PRO A 97 -8.92 -2.92 0.12
N THR A 98 -7.83 -3.66 0.31
CA THR A 98 -7.93 -5.03 0.77
C THR A 98 -8.82 -4.92 1.99
N GLN A 99 -9.96 -5.60 1.97
CA GLN A 99 -10.77 -5.84 3.16
C GLN A 99 -9.78 -6.05 4.30
N ASP A 100 -9.70 -5.03 5.18
CA ASP A 100 -8.54 -4.69 6.04
C ASP A 100 -7.66 -5.92 6.26
N GLN A 101 -6.42 -5.94 5.75
CA GLN A 101 -5.51 -7.08 5.94
C GLN A 101 -5.46 -7.45 7.42
N GLY A 102 -6.23 -8.45 7.82
CA GLY A 102 -6.45 -8.79 9.23
C GLY A 102 -7.90 -9.07 9.61
N LEU A 103 -8.91 -8.60 8.85
CA LEU A 103 -10.30 -8.94 9.15
C LEU A 103 -10.62 -10.37 8.73
N ILE A 104 -11.21 -11.10 9.66
CA ILE A 104 -11.66 -12.48 9.48
C ILE A 104 -13.19 -12.52 9.63
N SER A 105 -13.84 -13.50 9.02
CA SER A 105 -15.26 -13.74 9.22
C SER A 105 -15.56 -14.15 10.66
N GLY A 106 -16.82 -14.01 11.11
CA GLY A 106 -17.22 -14.50 12.44
C GLY A 106 -16.99 -16.02 12.60
N ALA A 107 -17.11 -16.79 11.51
CA ALA A 107 -16.79 -18.22 11.53
C ALA A 107 -15.29 -18.47 11.76
N GLU A 108 -14.43 -17.74 11.05
CA GLU A 108 -12.97 -17.81 11.23
C GLU A 108 -12.53 -17.27 12.59
N ALA A 109 -13.23 -16.28 13.14
CA ALA A 109 -13.02 -15.76 14.49
C ALA A 109 -13.28 -16.84 15.55
N MET A 110 -14.40 -17.55 15.46
CA MET A 110 -14.73 -18.65 16.36
C MET A 110 -13.72 -19.80 16.26
N ILE A 111 -13.34 -20.20 15.04
CA ILE A 111 -12.31 -21.24 14.84
C ILE A 111 -10.96 -20.80 15.43
N ALA A 112 -10.55 -19.56 15.18
CA ALA A 112 -9.29 -19.03 15.70
C ALA A 112 -9.27 -18.96 17.23
N ALA A 113 -10.39 -18.59 17.86
CA ALA A 113 -10.51 -18.57 19.31
C ALA A 113 -10.41 -19.99 19.92
N LEU A 114 -11.05 -20.98 19.29
CA LEU A 114 -10.96 -22.39 19.69
C LEU A 114 -9.54 -22.99 19.50
N ASP A 115 -8.75 -22.41 18.59
CA ASP A 115 -7.33 -22.71 18.38
C ASP A 115 -6.39 -21.89 19.31
N ASP A 116 -6.91 -21.30 20.39
CA ASP A 116 -6.17 -20.45 21.34
C ASP A 116 -5.48 -19.21 20.72
N LYS A 117 -5.98 -18.70 19.59
CA LYS A 117 -5.46 -17.47 18.98
C LYS A 117 -6.17 -16.25 19.56
N GLU A 118 -5.42 -15.19 19.80
CA GLU A 118 -6.00 -13.92 20.23
C GLU A 118 -6.79 -13.26 19.09
N VAL A 119 -8.10 -13.15 19.27
CA VAL A 119 -9.04 -12.52 18.34
C VAL A 119 -9.60 -11.25 18.96
N GLU A 120 -9.85 -10.24 18.14
CA GLU A 120 -10.53 -9.00 18.53
C GLU A 120 -11.75 -8.75 17.64
N TYR A 121 -12.73 -8.02 18.16
CA TYR A 121 -13.91 -7.59 17.43
C TYR A 121 -14.21 -6.10 17.62
N ARG A 122 -15.00 -5.52 16.72
CA ARG A 122 -15.62 -4.19 16.86
C ARG A 122 -16.93 -4.13 16.10
N TRP A 123 -17.78 -3.15 16.40
CA TRP A 123 -18.92 -2.84 15.52
C TRP A 123 -18.45 -2.34 14.16
N VAL A 124 -19.14 -2.74 13.09
CA VAL A 124 -18.83 -2.34 11.70
C VAL A 124 -18.96 -0.82 11.52
N ASP A 125 -19.83 -0.17 12.28
CA ASP A 125 -20.00 1.29 12.27
C ASP A 125 -18.82 2.07 12.87
N GLY A 126 -17.82 1.38 13.44
CA GLY A 126 -16.64 1.98 14.05
C GLY A 126 -16.89 2.69 15.38
N SER A 127 -18.07 2.51 15.98
CA SER A 127 -18.46 3.17 17.24
C SER A 127 -17.65 2.73 18.46
N CYS A 128 -16.85 1.66 18.34
CA CYS A 128 -15.93 1.23 19.38
C CYS A 128 -14.53 0.90 18.88
N ASN A 129 -13.58 1.01 19.82
CA ASN A 129 -12.26 0.41 19.69
C ASN A 129 -12.36 -1.12 19.64
N TRP A 130 -11.31 -1.76 19.12
CA TRP A 130 -11.14 -3.20 19.15
C TRP A 130 -11.22 -3.75 20.58
N ARG A 131 -11.99 -4.83 20.75
CA ARG A 131 -12.22 -5.52 22.02
C ARG A 131 -11.83 -6.98 21.91
N PRO A 132 -11.37 -7.61 23.00
CA PRO A 132 -11.07 -9.04 22.99
C PRO A 132 -12.33 -9.84 22.67
N PHE A 133 -12.19 -10.81 21.77
CA PHE A 133 -13.23 -11.79 21.48
C PHE A 133 -13.15 -12.93 22.51
N ASN A 134 -14.31 -13.41 22.96
CA ASN A 134 -14.46 -14.52 23.89
C ASN A 134 -15.49 -15.48 23.29
N ASP A 135 -15.15 -16.74 23.06
CA ASP A 135 -16.00 -17.71 22.36
C ASP A 135 -17.30 -18.03 23.11
N GLU A 136 -17.35 -17.82 24.42
CA GLU A 136 -18.54 -18.06 25.25
C GLU A 136 -19.65 -17.00 25.08
N ASP A 137 -19.31 -15.81 24.57
CA ASP A 137 -20.22 -14.65 24.53
C ASP A 137 -21.01 -14.50 23.22
N TRP A 138 -20.80 -15.41 22.24
CA TRP A 138 -21.28 -15.23 20.87
C TRP A 138 -22.23 -16.33 20.42
N SER A 139 -23.37 -15.92 19.85
CA SER A 139 -24.25 -16.84 19.14
C SER A 139 -23.84 -17.01 17.67
N VAL A 140 -24.30 -18.09 17.04
CA VAL A 140 -24.15 -18.29 15.59
C VAL A 140 -24.81 -17.17 14.77
N GLU A 141 -25.87 -16.56 15.29
CA GLU A 141 -26.56 -15.44 14.64
C GLU A 141 -25.70 -14.18 14.68
N ASP A 142 -25.05 -13.88 15.81
CA ASP A 142 -24.16 -12.73 15.95
C ASP A 142 -22.98 -12.80 14.99
N LEU A 143 -22.37 -13.98 14.86
CA LEU A 143 -21.24 -14.22 13.95
C LEU A 143 -21.61 -14.10 12.47
N LYS A 144 -22.90 -14.22 12.12
CA LYS A 144 -23.42 -14.08 10.75
C LYS A 144 -24.07 -12.73 10.47
N SER A 145 -24.38 -11.97 11.52
CA SER A 145 -25.18 -10.74 11.45
C SER A 145 -24.59 -9.65 10.56
N GLY A 146 -23.28 -9.68 10.30
CA GLY A 146 -22.56 -8.60 9.62
C GLY A 146 -22.50 -7.30 10.44
N THR A 147 -22.94 -7.32 11.70
CA THR A 147 -22.90 -6.15 12.60
C THR A 147 -21.50 -5.93 13.18
N TYR A 148 -20.65 -6.95 13.13
CA TYR A 148 -19.32 -6.97 13.73
C TYR A 148 -18.23 -7.25 12.70
N SER A 149 -17.09 -6.58 12.90
CA SER A 149 -15.83 -6.90 12.26
C SER A 149 -14.97 -7.68 13.25
N PHE A 150 -14.29 -8.72 12.79
CA PHE A 150 -13.38 -9.54 13.60
C PHE A 150 -11.98 -9.48 13.02
N ARG A 151 -10.94 -9.61 13.83
CA ARG A 151 -9.55 -9.74 13.39
C ARG A 151 -8.73 -10.60 14.33
N LEU A 152 -7.61 -11.13 13.84
CA LEU A 152 -6.54 -11.58 14.75
C LEU A 152 -5.89 -10.35 15.40
N LYS A 153 -5.62 -10.43 16.71
CA LYS A 153 -4.92 -9.37 17.43
C LYS A 153 -3.53 -9.18 16.78
N PRO A 154 -3.18 -7.96 16.33
CA PRO A 154 -1.88 -7.72 15.71
C PRO A 154 -0.76 -8.09 16.69
N GLN A 155 0.04 -9.08 16.33
CA GLN A 155 1.22 -9.42 17.12
C GLN A 155 2.33 -8.41 16.84
N THR A 156 2.97 -7.91 17.90
CA THR A 156 4.18 -7.11 17.77
C THR A 156 5.31 -8.02 17.28
N ILE A 157 5.68 -7.92 16.01
CA ILE A 157 6.88 -8.56 15.48
C ILE A 157 8.07 -7.74 15.96
N LYS A 158 8.95 -8.35 16.77
CA LYS A 158 10.27 -7.78 17.04
C LYS A 158 11.14 -7.99 15.81
N LEU A 159 11.47 -6.90 15.12
CA LEU A 159 12.38 -6.89 13.99
C LEU A 159 13.78 -6.51 14.50
N GLU A 160 14.72 -7.45 14.49
CA GLU A 160 16.13 -7.16 14.74
C GLU A 160 16.81 -6.90 13.39
N LEU A 161 17.15 -5.64 13.14
CA LEU A 161 17.87 -5.21 11.95
C LEU A 161 19.34 -4.99 12.31
N GLU A 162 20.22 -5.83 11.78
CA GLU A 162 21.65 -5.50 11.72
C GLU A 162 21.88 -4.56 10.55
N ILE A 163 21.94 -3.25 10.83
CA ILE A 163 22.38 -2.27 9.84
C ILE A 163 23.90 -2.40 9.74
N PRO A 164 24.46 -2.86 8.60
CA PRO A 164 25.90 -2.91 8.45
C PRO A 164 26.47 -1.51 8.58
N ALA A 165 27.65 -1.40 9.20
CA ALA A 165 28.39 -0.14 9.24
C ALA A 165 28.47 0.45 7.82
N PRO A 166 28.44 1.79 7.66
CA PRO A 166 28.49 2.44 6.36
C PRO A 166 29.56 1.81 5.48
N TYR A 167 29.17 1.38 4.27
CA TYR A 167 30.09 0.75 3.34
C TYR A 167 31.26 1.69 3.04
N LYS A 168 32.47 1.33 3.51
CA LYS A 168 33.71 2.00 3.13
C LYS A 168 34.10 1.57 1.71
N ALA A 169 33.64 2.33 0.71
CA ALA A 169 34.04 2.10 -0.67
C ALA A 169 35.54 2.40 -0.85
N LYS A 170 36.33 1.42 -1.32
CA LYS A 170 37.65 1.71 -1.93
C LYS A 170 37.41 2.28 -3.33
N ILE A 171 37.31 3.60 -3.45
CA ILE A 171 37.23 4.26 -4.76
C ILE A 171 38.65 4.38 -5.33
N GLY A 172 38.91 3.66 -6.43
CA GLY A 172 40.01 3.98 -7.34
C GLY A 172 41.43 3.61 -6.92
N GLY A 173 41.64 2.48 -6.23
CA GLY A 173 42.99 1.92 -6.05
C GLY A 173 43.96 2.79 -5.23
N ARG A 174 43.48 3.79 -4.49
CA ARG A 174 44.23 4.47 -3.45
C ARG A 174 43.88 3.88 -2.10
N ASP A 175 44.89 3.63 -1.29
CA ASP A 175 44.76 3.11 0.08
C ASP A 175 44.31 4.19 1.10
N ASP A 176 43.79 5.30 0.61
CA ASP A 176 43.31 6.40 1.44
C ASP A 176 41.84 6.13 1.79
N THR A 177 41.57 5.76 3.04
CA THR A 177 40.22 5.61 3.60
C THR A 177 39.52 6.97 3.63
N SER A 178 38.88 7.36 2.54
CA SER A 178 38.02 8.54 2.49
C SER A 178 36.59 8.21 2.91
N PHE A 179 35.95 9.15 3.61
CA PHE A 179 34.53 9.11 3.92
C PHE A 179 33.76 9.75 2.77
N VAL A 180 32.59 9.20 2.43
CA VAL A 180 31.80 9.62 1.27
C VAL A 180 30.42 10.09 1.72
N LEU A 181 30.04 11.31 1.33
CA LEU A 181 28.69 11.85 1.52
C LEU A 181 28.03 12.05 0.16
N ASN A 182 26.87 11.44 -0.05
CA ASN A 182 26.07 11.63 -1.25
C ASN A 182 24.98 12.67 -0.98
N VAL A 183 24.90 13.69 -1.83
CA VAL A 183 23.88 14.74 -1.77
C VAL A 183 23.22 14.85 -3.14
N GLY A 184 22.05 14.22 -3.28
CA GLY A 184 21.38 14.07 -4.57
C GLY A 184 22.27 13.32 -5.58
N ARG A 185 22.65 14.00 -6.68
CA ARG A 185 23.53 13.46 -7.72
C ARG A 185 25.02 13.77 -7.51
N HIS A 186 25.37 14.46 -6.42
CA HIS A 186 26.74 14.84 -6.13
C HIS A 186 27.34 13.94 -5.05
N GLN A 187 28.61 13.60 -5.23
CA GLN A 187 29.39 12.82 -4.28
C GLN A 187 30.52 13.69 -3.73
N TYR A 188 30.58 13.80 -2.41
CA TYR A 188 31.61 14.55 -1.69
C TYR A 188 32.51 13.57 -0.95
N LEU A 189 33.83 13.79 -1.05
CA LEU A 189 34.83 12.97 -0.40
C LEU A 189 35.53 13.77 0.71
N TYR A 190 35.67 13.14 1.87
CA TYR A 190 36.31 13.69 3.05
C TYR A 190 37.47 12.81 3.47
N GLN A 191 38.59 13.44 3.82
CA GLN A 191 39.82 12.72 4.20
C GLN A 191 39.82 12.29 5.67
N ASN A 192 38.90 12.81 6.49
CA ASN A 192 38.76 12.47 7.89
C ASN A 192 37.28 12.45 8.31
N GLU A 193 37.00 11.78 9.43
CA GLU A 193 35.66 11.53 9.94
C GLU A 193 34.99 12.79 10.50
N ASP A 194 35.78 13.71 11.08
CA ASP A 194 35.28 14.93 11.70
C ASP A 194 34.64 15.86 10.66
N ASP A 195 35.31 16.05 9.52
CA ASP A 195 34.82 16.89 8.43
C ASP A 195 33.61 16.26 7.73
N TYR A 196 33.61 14.93 7.58
CA TYR A 196 32.45 14.18 7.11
C TYR A 196 31.25 14.37 8.05
N THR A 197 31.45 14.22 9.36
CA THR A 197 30.39 14.31 10.37
C THR A 197 29.81 15.72 10.43
N LYS A 198 30.66 16.76 10.37
CA LYS A 198 30.21 18.16 10.29
C LYS A 198 29.34 18.39 9.06
N ALA A 199 29.77 17.91 7.89
CA ALA A 199 29.03 18.07 6.64
C ALA A 199 27.70 17.31 6.65
N ARG A 200 27.67 16.08 7.17
CA ARG A 200 26.44 15.29 7.32
C ARG A 200 25.44 16.00 8.25
N ASN A 201 25.88 16.43 9.43
CA ASN A 201 24.99 17.08 10.40
C ASN A 201 24.45 18.42 9.86
N ALA A 202 25.25 19.16 9.09
CA ALA A 202 24.80 20.39 8.43
C ALA A 202 23.74 20.11 7.35
N LEU A 203 23.89 19.01 6.61
CA LEU A 203 22.90 18.57 5.63
C LEU A 203 21.59 18.13 6.29
N GLU A 204 21.66 17.34 7.36
CA GLU A 204 20.51 16.93 8.17
C GLU A 204 19.77 18.15 8.71
N ALA A 205 20.49 19.10 9.31
CA ALA A 205 19.90 20.35 9.79
C ALA A 205 19.23 21.17 8.67
N ALA A 206 19.81 21.18 7.46
CA ALA A 206 19.21 21.85 6.31
C ALA A 206 17.91 21.16 5.84
N PHE A 207 17.86 19.82 5.86
CA PHE A 207 16.64 19.07 5.56
C PHE A 207 15.56 19.26 6.62
N ASP A 208 15.93 19.20 7.90
CA ASP A 208 15.01 19.43 9.01
C ASP A 208 14.43 20.85 8.97
N ALA A 209 15.25 21.86 8.66
CA ALA A 209 14.79 23.24 8.46
C ALA A 209 13.84 23.37 7.26
N ALA A 210 14.13 22.68 6.15
CA ALA A 210 13.27 22.69 4.97
C ALA A 210 11.92 21.99 5.20
N LEU A 211 11.89 20.95 6.05
CA LEU A 211 10.67 20.22 6.41
C LEU A 211 9.88 20.90 7.53
N GLY A 212 10.54 21.60 8.46
CA GLY A 212 9.93 22.32 9.58
C GLY A 212 9.34 23.69 9.24
N GLY A 213 9.71 24.28 8.10
CA GLY A 213 9.29 25.63 7.70
C GLY A 213 7.84 25.79 7.22
N ASN A 214 7.05 24.72 7.13
CA ASN A 214 5.67 24.77 6.62
C ASN A 214 4.58 24.80 7.69
N ASN A 215 4.92 24.95 8.98
CA ASN A 215 3.95 25.16 10.06
C ASN A 215 4.11 26.56 10.67
N SER A 216 3.62 27.58 9.98
CA SER A 216 3.17 28.86 10.55
C SER A 216 2.16 29.52 9.62
#